data_AF-A0A6B2LP26-F1
#
_entry.id   AF-A0A6B2LP26-F1
#
_cell.length_a   1.000
_cell.length_b   1.000
_cell.length_c   1.000
_cell.angle_alpha   90.00
_cell.angle_beta   90.00
_cell.angle_gamma   90.00
#
_symmetry.space_group_name_H-M   'P 1'
#
loop_
_entity.id
_entity.type
_entity.pdbx_description
1 polymer ?
#
loop_
_entity_poly.entity_id
_entity_poly.type
_entity_poly.pdbx_seq_one_letter_code
_entity_poly.pdbx_strand_id
1 'polypeptide(L)'
;MSRDWMNLYGGDSFAIKAAEHELKGAMAYLDCRIDSLNTPLMALIRYRGYAIIAQSFLPIDSSTIVYGTSDTGVTIHHSSPEIAEKIKLAAQMLNLKEHKVWNQSHTTCAIFHTAVDVEGHKGKDGQFYILDTARVYPPA
;
A
#
# COMPACT_ATOMS: atom_id res chain seq x y z
N MET A 1 17.83 -5.15 -0.76
CA MET A 1 18.03 -5.63 -2.14
C MET A 1 16.71 -6.21 -2.60
N SER A 2 16.16 -5.73 -3.71
CA SER A 2 14.91 -6.20 -4.30
C SER A 2 15.17 -7.53 -5.03
N ARG A 3 15.31 -8.59 -4.24
CA ARG A 3 15.54 -9.96 -4.69
C ARG A 3 14.28 -10.77 -4.41
N ASP A 4 13.91 -11.67 -5.31
CA ASP A 4 12.75 -12.56 -5.09
C ASP A 4 13.12 -13.74 -4.19
N TRP A 5 13.57 -13.44 -2.97
CA TRP A 5 14.09 -14.45 -2.04
C TRP A 5 12.98 -15.34 -1.43
N MET A 6 11.74 -14.85 -1.44
CA MET A 6 10.54 -15.59 -1.03
C MET A 6 9.82 -16.29 -2.19
N ASN A 7 10.32 -16.15 -3.43
CA ASN A 7 9.70 -16.70 -4.64
C ASN A 7 8.23 -16.27 -4.82
N LEU A 8 7.94 -15.00 -4.53
CA LEU A 8 6.61 -14.39 -4.65
C LEU A 8 6.35 -13.82 -6.06
N TYR A 9 7.42 -13.41 -6.76
CA TYR A 9 7.30 -12.67 -8.01
C TYR A 9 7.69 -13.48 -9.25
N GLY A 10 8.36 -14.62 -9.08
CA GLY A 10 8.83 -15.48 -10.17
C GLY A 10 10.14 -15.01 -10.79
N GLY A 11 10.92 -14.19 -10.07
CA GLY A 11 12.23 -13.72 -10.51
C GLY A 11 12.62 -12.32 -10.00
N ASP A 12 13.93 -12.08 -9.91
CA ASP A 12 14.49 -10.82 -9.40
C ASP A 12 14.07 -9.60 -10.24
N SER A 13 13.91 -9.76 -11.56
CA SER A 13 13.42 -8.68 -12.43
C SER A 13 12.01 -8.22 -12.05
N PHE A 14 11.14 -9.15 -11.64
CA PHE A 14 9.78 -8.84 -11.20
C PHE A 14 9.76 -8.23 -9.79
N ALA A 15 10.64 -8.67 -8.90
CA ALA A 15 10.82 -8.04 -7.58
C ALA A 15 11.34 -6.59 -7.69
N ILE A 16 12.24 -6.31 -8.63
CA ILE A 16 12.69 -4.94 -8.92
C ILE A 16 11.53 -4.08 -9.43
N LYS A 17 10.72 -4.60 -10.36
CA LYS A 17 9.52 -3.90 -10.85
C LYS A 17 8.51 -3.63 -9.73
N ALA A 18 8.28 -4.58 -8.83
CA ALA A 18 7.40 -4.38 -7.69
C ALA A 18 7.90 -3.25 -6.78
N ALA A 19 9.21 -3.19 -6.50
CA ALA A 19 9.81 -2.10 -5.73
C ALA A 19 9.70 -0.72 -6.43
N GLU A 20 9.79 -0.68 -7.76
CA GLU A 20 9.56 0.54 -8.55
C GLU A 20 8.10 0.99 -8.49
N HIS A 21 7.16 0.06 -8.58
CA HIS A 21 5.73 0.35 -8.45
C HIS A 21 5.36 0.78 -7.04
N GLU A 22 6.00 0.24 -6.01
CA GLU A 22 5.84 0.69 -4.62
C GLU A 22 6.21 2.18 -4.49
N LEU A 23 7.37 2.59 -4.98
CA LEU A 23 7.76 4.01 -4.97
C LEU A 23 6.79 4.86 -5.80
N LYS A 24 6.37 4.38 -6.97
CA LYS A 24 5.43 5.10 -7.85
C LYS A 24 4.06 5.30 -7.20
N GLY A 25 3.54 4.28 -6.52
CA GLY A 25 2.26 4.34 -5.80
C GLY A 25 2.33 5.29 -4.61
N ALA A 26 3.40 5.21 -3.82
CA ALA A 26 3.62 6.13 -2.71
C ALA A 26 3.74 7.59 -3.16
N MET A 27 4.45 7.86 -4.27
CA MET A 27 4.52 9.20 -4.87
C MET A 27 3.13 9.68 -5.31
N ALA A 28 2.31 8.82 -5.91
CA ALA A 28 0.98 9.19 -6.37
C ALA A 28 0.04 9.59 -5.22
N TYR A 29 0.08 8.86 -4.09
CA TYR A 29 -0.66 9.26 -2.89
C TYR A 29 -0.13 10.55 -2.28
N LEU A 30 1.19 10.74 -2.23
CA LEU A 30 1.81 11.97 -1.74
C LEU A 30 1.37 13.19 -2.56
N ASP A 31 1.33 13.05 -3.90
CA ASP A 31 0.94 14.12 -4.82
C ASP A 31 -0.54 14.49 -4.73
N CYS A 32 -1.39 13.62 -4.17
CA CYS A 32 -2.79 13.95 -3.88
C CYS A 32 -2.93 15.01 -2.78
N ARG A 33 -1.90 15.19 -1.93
CA ARG A 33 -1.89 16.19 -0.83
C ARG A 33 -3.12 16.08 0.09
N ILE A 34 -3.58 14.86 0.34
CA ILE A 34 -4.66 14.62 1.28
C ILE A 34 -4.14 14.90 2.69
N ASP A 35 -4.82 15.80 3.39
CA ASP A 35 -4.42 16.18 4.74
C ASP A 35 -4.33 14.95 5.66
N SER A 36 -3.25 14.86 6.43
CA SER A 36 -3.01 13.80 7.41
C SER A 36 -3.05 12.36 6.85
N LEU A 37 -2.83 12.16 5.53
CA LEU A 37 -2.55 10.88 4.89
C LEU A 37 -1.12 10.89 4.34
N ASN A 38 -0.22 10.18 5.02
CA ASN A 38 1.22 10.28 4.77
C ASN A 38 1.76 8.99 4.13
N THR A 39 2.85 9.11 3.39
CA THR A 39 3.65 7.98 2.91
C THR A 39 5.02 7.99 3.58
N PRO A 40 5.70 6.84 3.70
CA PRO A 40 7.09 6.83 4.14
C PRO A 40 7.97 7.63 3.18
N LEU A 41 9.07 8.19 3.67
CA LEU A 41 10.14 8.66 2.80
C LEU A 41 10.78 7.43 2.16
N MET A 42 10.81 7.38 0.83
CA MET A 42 11.31 6.24 0.08
C MET A 42 12.44 6.65 -0.87
N ALA A 43 13.46 5.81 -0.96
CA ALA A 43 14.55 5.95 -1.92
C ALA A 43 14.79 4.63 -2.64
N LEU A 44 14.79 4.67 -3.98
CA LEU A 44 15.15 3.54 -4.82
C LEU A 44 16.54 3.77 -5.41
N ILE A 45 17.47 2.87 -5.09
CA ILE A 45 18.86 2.92 -5.55
C ILE A 45 19.08 1.76 -6.53
N ARG A 46 19.43 2.08 -7.77
CA ARG A 46 19.77 1.09 -8.80
C ARG A 46 21.28 1.10 -9.04
N TYR A 47 21.92 -0.06 -8.98
CA TYR A 47 23.35 -0.20 -9.21
C TYR A 47 23.69 -1.56 -9.81
N ARG A 48 24.32 -1.55 -11.00
CA ARG A 48 24.81 -2.76 -11.71
C ARG A 48 23.80 -3.92 -11.82
N GLY A 49 22.53 -3.60 -12.10
CA GLY A 49 21.46 -4.60 -12.22
C GLY A 49 20.78 -4.97 -10.90
N TYR A 50 21.25 -4.46 -9.77
CA TYR A 50 20.58 -4.58 -8.48
C TYR A 50 19.72 -3.35 -8.18
N ALA A 51 18.65 -3.55 -7.41
CA ALA A 51 17.88 -2.46 -6.82
C ALA A 51 17.82 -2.61 -5.29
N ILE A 52 17.80 -1.49 -4.60
CA ILE A 52 17.59 -1.39 -3.16
C ILE A 52 16.52 -0.34 -2.94
N ILE A 53 15.44 -0.72 -2.26
CA ILE A 53 14.48 0.22 -1.72
C ILE A 53 14.80 0.46 -0.24
N ALA A 54 14.87 1.73 0.15
CA ALA A 54 15.02 2.17 1.53
C ALA A 54 13.78 2.99 1.90
N GLN A 55 13.26 2.78 3.10
CA GLN A 55 12.08 3.48 3.61
C GLN A 55 12.38 4.05 5.01
N SER A 56 11.79 5.19 5.36
CA SER A 56 11.86 5.73 6.73
C SER A 56 11.11 4.87 7.71
N PHE A 57 11.57 4.82 8.96
CA PHE A 57 10.77 4.28 10.05
C PHE A 57 9.54 5.14 10.29
N LEU A 58 8.39 4.48 10.42
CA LEU A 58 7.11 5.09 10.77
C LEU A 58 6.67 4.61 12.17
N PRO A 59 5.87 5.38 12.91
CA PRO A 59 5.37 5.00 14.24
C PRO A 59 4.19 4.00 14.15
N ILE A 60 4.36 2.94 13.36
CA ILE A 60 3.37 1.90 13.08
C ILE A 60 3.90 0.50 13.43
N ASP A 61 3.00 -0.44 13.65
CA ASP A 61 3.29 -1.87 13.77
C ASP A 61 2.09 -2.71 13.29
N SER A 62 2.16 -4.04 13.37
CA SER A 62 1.11 -4.94 12.90
C SER A 62 -0.26 -4.74 13.57
N SER A 63 -0.33 -4.07 14.72
CA SER A 63 -1.61 -3.76 15.39
C SER A 63 -2.27 -2.46 14.91
N THR A 64 -1.54 -1.66 14.12
CA THR A 64 -1.99 -0.31 13.69
C THR A 64 -2.75 -0.29 12.37
N ILE A 65 -2.84 -1.42 11.67
CA ILE A 65 -3.59 -1.55 10.42
C ILE A 65 -5.09 -1.39 10.68
N VAL A 66 -5.71 -0.45 9.97
CA VAL A 66 -7.13 -0.09 10.11
C VAL A 66 -7.89 -0.14 8.78
N TYR A 67 -7.17 -0.30 7.68
CA TYR A 67 -7.67 -0.43 6.31
C TYR A 67 -6.75 -1.35 5.52
N GLY A 68 -7.30 -2.29 4.73
CA GLY A 68 -6.48 -3.22 3.91
C GLY A 68 -6.36 -4.62 4.50
N THR A 69 -5.32 -5.34 4.11
CA THR A 69 -4.99 -6.67 4.62
C THR A 69 -3.49 -6.85 4.68
N SER A 70 -3.01 -7.52 5.73
CA SER A 70 -1.60 -7.89 5.91
C SER A 70 -1.38 -9.42 5.85
N ASP A 71 -2.44 -10.18 5.54
CA ASP A 71 -2.46 -11.64 5.60
C ASP A 71 -3.11 -12.26 4.35
N THR A 72 -2.91 -11.62 3.19
CA THR A 72 -3.41 -12.09 1.88
C THR A 72 -4.93 -12.22 1.85
N GLY A 73 -5.65 -11.34 2.56
CA GLY A 73 -7.11 -11.26 2.55
C GLY A 73 -7.82 -12.27 3.47
N VAL A 74 -7.11 -12.92 4.38
CA VAL A 74 -7.74 -13.72 5.45
C VAL A 74 -8.52 -12.78 6.37
N THR A 75 -7.88 -11.70 6.79
CA THR A 75 -8.46 -10.59 7.57
C THR A 75 -8.56 -9.35 6.70
N ILE A 76 -9.75 -8.77 6.64
CA ILE A 76 -10.02 -7.51 5.93
C ILE A 76 -10.24 -6.42 6.97
N HIS A 77 -9.28 -5.52 7.09
CA HIS A 77 -9.38 -4.35 7.95
C HIS A 77 -10.15 -3.25 7.22
N HIS A 78 -11.21 -2.76 7.85
CA HIS A 78 -11.99 -1.62 7.38
C HIS A 78 -12.68 -0.93 8.57
N SER A 79 -11.90 -0.67 9.63
CA SER A 79 -12.40 -0.27 10.95
C SER A 79 -12.40 1.25 11.18
N SER A 80 -11.67 2.02 10.38
CA SER A 80 -11.59 3.48 10.50
C SER A 80 -12.28 4.20 9.34
N PRO A 81 -13.44 4.86 9.56
CA PRO A 81 -14.08 5.67 8.54
C PRO A 81 -13.23 6.87 8.10
N GLU A 82 -12.40 7.42 9.00
CA GLU A 82 -11.54 8.58 8.74
C GLU A 82 -10.51 8.30 7.64
N ILE A 83 -9.77 7.19 7.73
CA ILE A 83 -8.80 6.83 6.68
C ILE A 83 -9.51 6.40 5.40
N ALA A 84 -10.66 5.73 5.51
CA ALA A 84 -11.44 5.31 4.34
C ALA A 84 -11.87 6.52 3.49
N GLU A 85 -12.33 7.61 4.11
CA GLU A 85 -12.65 8.84 3.38
C GLU A 85 -11.41 9.49 2.77
N LYS A 86 -10.28 9.51 3.48
CA LYS A 86 -9.00 10.03 2.93
C LYS A 86 -8.54 9.24 1.70
N ILE A 87 -8.59 7.91 1.76
CA ILE A 87 -8.26 7.02 0.64
C ILE A 87 -9.25 7.21 -0.51
N LYS A 88 -10.54 7.39 -0.23
CA LYS A 88 -11.56 7.69 -1.24
C LYS A 88 -11.28 9.01 -1.97
N LEU A 89 -10.89 10.06 -1.25
CA LEU A 89 -10.51 11.33 -1.87
C LEU A 89 -9.28 11.17 -2.76
N ALA A 90 -8.24 10.46 -2.30
CA ALA A 90 -7.09 10.14 -3.13
C ALA A 90 -7.48 9.31 -4.37
N ALA A 91 -8.30 8.28 -4.18
CA ALA A 91 -8.80 7.42 -5.26
C ALA A 91 -9.53 8.21 -6.36
N GLN A 92 -10.32 9.22 -5.99
CA GLN A 92 -10.96 10.11 -6.97
C GLN A 92 -9.94 10.88 -7.81
N MET A 93 -8.88 11.41 -7.18
CA MET A 93 -7.80 12.11 -7.89
C MET A 93 -6.96 11.18 -8.77
N LEU A 94 -6.76 9.95 -8.31
CA LEU A 94 -6.02 8.89 -9.01
C LEU A 94 -6.85 8.14 -10.06
N ASN A 95 -8.16 8.44 -10.18
CA ASN A 95 -9.12 7.74 -11.03
C ASN A 95 -9.24 6.23 -10.72
N LEU A 96 -9.14 5.86 -9.45
CA LEU A 96 -9.35 4.48 -8.99
C LEU A 96 -10.83 4.22 -8.76
N LYS A 97 -11.30 3.06 -9.23
CA LYS A 97 -12.69 2.64 -9.10
C LYS A 97 -12.90 1.84 -7.81
N GLU A 98 -13.94 2.19 -7.07
CA GLU A 98 -14.36 1.40 -5.93
C GLU A 98 -14.83 -0.01 -6.32
N HIS A 99 -14.62 -0.98 -5.44
CA HIS A 99 -15.00 -2.36 -5.68
C HIS A 99 -15.29 -3.10 -4.38
N LYS A 100 -16.07 -4.18 -4.47
CA LYS A 100 -16.34 -5.06 -3.34
C LYS A 100 -15.17 -5.99 -3.14
N VAL A 101 -14.71 -6.07 -1.90
CA VAL A 101 -13.68 -7.01 -1.44
C VAL A 101 -14.34 -7.99 -0.49
N TRP A 102 -14.04 -9.27 -0.70
CA TRP A 102 -14.44 -10.35 0.19
C TRP A 102 -13.21 -10.92 0.86
N ASN A 103 -13.33 -11.29 2.13
CA ASN A 103 -12.29 -12.12 2.75
C ASN A 103 -12.27 -13.52 2.13
N GLN A 104 -11.18 -14.27 2.34
CA GLN A 104 -11.02 -15.62 1.76
C GLN A 104 -12.18 -16.58 2.10
N SER A 105 -12.80 -16.44 3.28
CA SER A 105 -13.93 -17.27 3.70
C SER A 105 -15.30 -16.79 3.18
N HIS A 106 -15.35 -15.69 2.42
CA HIS A 106 -16.59 -15.07 1.92
C HIS A 106 -17.61 -14.71 3.00
N THR A 107 -17.15 -14.45 4.23
CA THR A 107 -18.00 -14.08 5.37
C THR A 107 -18.04 -12.58 5.62
N THR A 108 -17.02 -11.85 5.17
CA THR A 108 -16.91 -10.40 5.33
C THR A 108 -16.84 -9.74 3.96
N CYS A 109 -17.62 -8.67 3.76
CA CYS A 109 -17.61 -7.87 2.53
C CYS A 109 -17.50 -6.38 2.87
N ALA A 110 -16.61 -5.67 2.19
CA ALA A 110 -16.45 -4.24 2.32
C ALA A 110 -16.18 -3.59 0.96
N ILE A 111 -16.47 -2.29 0.84
CA ILE A 111 -16.15 -1.50 -0.36
C ILE A 111 -14.78 -0.88 -0.17
N PHE A 112 -13.89 -1.12 -1.11
CA PHE A 112 -12.54 -0.56 -1.13
C PHE A 112 -12.39 0.42 -2.28
N HIS A 113 -11.59 1.47 -2.07
CA HIS A 113 -11.28 2.51 -3.07
C HIS A 113 -9.88 2.36 -3.67
N THR A 114 -9.15 1.34 -3.25
CA THR A 114 -7.82 0.97 -3.73
C THR A 114 -7.64 -0.55 -3.63
N ALA A 115 -6.53 -1.10 -4.10
CA ALA A 115 -6.27 -2.53 -3.97
C ALA A 115 -6.32 -2.94 -2.49
N VAL A 116 -6.94 -4.08 -2.17
CA VAL A 116 -7.09 -4.56 -0.78
C VAL A 116 -5.74 -4.75 -0.07
N ASP A 117 -4.71 -5.08 -0.84
CA ASP A 117 -3.32 -5.29 -0.41
C ASP A 117 -2.63 -3.98 0.02
N VAL A 118 -3.23 -2.81 -0.26
CA VAL A 118 -2.73 -1.51 0.21
C VAL A 118 -3.11 -1.36 1.67
N GLU A 119 -2.10 -1.18 2.52
CA GLU A 119 -2.27 -1.08 3.96
C GLU A 119 -2.43 0.38 4.41
N GLY A 120 -3.53 0.67 5.10
CA GLY A 120 -3.76 1.94 5.77
C GLY A 120 -3.63 1.79 7.28
N HIS A 121 -2.73 2.58 7.88
CA HIS A 121 -2.40 2.54 9.29
C HIS A 121 -2.81 3.81 10.02
N LYS A 122 -3.21 3.68 11.29
CA LYS A 122 -3.28 4.79 12.24
C LYS A 122 -2.06 4.73 13.15
N GLY A 123 -1.11 5.63 12.92
CA GLY A 123 0.14 5.71 13.67
C GLY A 123 -0.06 6.05 15.14
N LYS A 124 0.94 5.69 15.96
CA LYS A 124 0.98 5.99 17.41
C LYS A 124 1.11 7.49 17.69
N ASP A 125 1.47 8.27 16.70
CA ASP A 125 1.52 9.73 16.70
C ASP A 125 0.20 10.39 16.27
N GLY A 126 -0.84 9.59 15.97
CA GLY A 126 -2.16 10.07 15.58
C GLY A 126 -2.34 10.32 14.08
N GLN A 127 -1.27 10.22 13.28
CA GLN A 127 -1.31 10.43 11.83
C GLN A 127 -1.72 9.15 11.08
N PHE A 128 -2.27 9.30 9.87
CA PHE A 128 -2.51 8.15 8.99
C PHE A 128 -1.35 7.94 8.03
N TYR A 129 -1.06 6.67 7.76
CA TYR A 129 -0.02 6.24 6.83
C TYR A 129 -0.60 5.25 5.81
N ILE A 130 -0.13 5.33 4.57
CA ILE A 130 -0.47 4.39 3.50
C ILE A 130 0.79 3.72 2.97
N LEU A 131 0.76 2.39 2.89
CA LEU A 131 1.85 1.51 2.51
C LEU A 131 1.37 0.45 1.52
N ASP A 132 2.29 -0.38 1.02
CA ASP A 132 2.04 -1.49 0.09
C ASP A 132 1.28 -1.06 -1.17
N THR A 133 1.80 0.01 -1.76
CA THR A 133 1.24 0.75 -2.88
C THR A 133 1.64 0.22 -4.26
N ALA A 134 2.40 -0.89 -4.33
CA ALA A 134 2.85 -1.50 -5.58
C ALA A 134 1.73 -1.88 -6.56
N ARG A 135 0.48 -2.00 -6.09
CA ARG A 135 -0.69 -2.35 -6.92
C ARG A 135 -1.66 -1.19 -7.16
N VAL A 136 -1.27 0.04 -6.85
CA VAL A 136 -2.05 1.25 -7.16
C VAL A 136 -2.21 1.42 -8.69
N TYR A 137 -1.16 1.10 -9.45
CA TYR A 137 -1.18 1.13 -10.91
C TYR A 137 -0.96 -0.25 -11.52
N PRO A 138 -1.41 -0.48 -12.77
CA PRO A 138 -1.09 -1.70 -13.49
C PRO A 138 0.43 -1.87 -13.65
N PRO A 139 0.94 -3.11 -13.61
CA PRO A 139 2.36 -3.38 -13.86
C PRO A 139 2.76 -2.92 -15.27
N ALA A 140 4.00 -2.43 -15.39
CA ALA A 140 4.60 -1.96 -16.64
C ALA A 140 5.68 -2.93 -17.14
#